data_AF-A0AAX6BG41-F1
#
_entry.id   AF-A0AAX6BG41-F1
#
_cell.length_a   1.000
_cell.length_b   1.000
_cell.length_c   1.000
_cell.angle_alpha   90.00
_cell.angle_beta   90.00
_cell.angle_gamma   90.00
#
_symmetry.space_group_name_H-M   'P 1'
#
loop_
_entity.id
_entity.type
_entity.pdbx_description
1 polymer ?
#
loop_
_entity_poly.entity_id
_entity_poly.type
_entity_poly.pdbx_seq_one_letter_code
_entity_poly.pdbx_strand_id
1 'polypeptide(L)'
;MDTRELFYYIYQKSVTAEKHYLPWALSMLEHEQDSLSLSILVSLRPPYNLFEIEDYFQRTLKELSLSEPSEQECTDYLIYTRLQTIVQHEERALTEADHLYTMFIELDCPRELVGWLEISDMIDDYQYGDNYSNITDEIIHTTIMKEAKSQLEHYRKKIFK
;
A
#
# COMPACT_ATOMS: atom_id res chain seq x y z
N MET A 1 8.80 3.63 5.01
CA MET A 1 7.35 3.62 4.72
C MET A 1 6.93 5.06 4.47
N ASP A 2 6.24 5.34 3.38
CA ASP A 2 5.75 6.70 3.09
C ASP A 2 4.68 7.12 4.12
N THR A 3 4.57 8.42 4.41
CA THR A 3 3.55 8.94 5.34
C THR A 3 2.13 8.59 4.91
N ARG A 4 1.82 8.63 3.61
CA ARG A 4 0.49 8.25 3.08
C ARG A 4 0.20 6.76 3.26
N GLU A 5 1.22 5.92 3.14
CA GLU A 5 1.10 4.49 3.43
C GLU A 5 0.79 4.25 4.91
N LEU A 6 1.48 4.93 5.84
CA LEU A 6 1.16 4.83 7.27
C LEU A 6 -0.29 5.27 7.55
N PHE A 7 -0.70 6.44 7.02
CA PHE A 7 -2.05 6.96 7.23
C PHE A 7 -3.15 6.05 6.65
N TYR A 8 -2.89 5.38 5.53
CA TYR A 8 -3.82 4.35 5.01
C TYR A 8 -4.15 3.31 6.09
N TYR A 9 -3.13 2.71 6.72
CA TYR A 9 -3.37 1.71 7.77
C TYR A 9 -3.99 2.31 9.03
N ILE A 10 -3.76 3.60 9.32
CA ILE A 10 -4.43 4.31 10.43
C ILE A 10 -5.92 4.37 10.15
N TYR A 11 -6.33 4.77 8.94
CA TYR A 11 -7.74 4.82 8.55
C TYR A 11 -8.41 3.44 8.56
N GLN A 12 -7.68 2.40 8.12
CA GLN A 12 -8.15 1.01 8.19
C GLN A 12 -8.12 0.41 9.60
N LYS A 13 -7.66 1.16 10.62
CA LYS A 13 -7.54 0.70 12.03
C LYS A 13 -6.73 -0.60 12.18
N SER A 14 -5.73 -0.78 11.32
CA SER A 14 -4.88 -1.98 11.26
C SER A 14 -3.41 -1.71 11.59
N VAL A 15 -3.11 -0.50 12.09
CA VAL A 15 -1.75 -0.12 12.50
C VAL A 15 -1.22 -0.91 13.69
N THR A 16 0.10 -1.05 13.69
CA THR A 16 0.88 -1.64 14.77
C THR A 16 2.22 -0.93 14.85
N ALA A 17 2.83 -0.95 16.03
CA ALA A 17 4.16 -0.39 16.26
C ALA A 17 5.21 -0.94 15.27
N GLU A 18 5.30 -2.25 15.19
CA GLU A 18 6.38 -2.98 14.49
C GLU A 18 6.28 -2.88 12.99
N LYS A 19 5.08 -2.96 12.42
CA LYS A 19 4.89 -2.99 10.98
C LYS A 19 4.69 -1.61 10.35
N HIS A 20 4.30 -0.61 11.14
CA HIS A 20 3.86 0.68 10.60
C HIS A 20 4.60 1.87 11.21
N TYR A 21 4.42 2.15 12.50
CA TYR A 21 4.99 3.35 13.11
C TYR A 21 6.52 3.37 13.12
N LEU A 22 7.18 2.28 13.51
CA LEU A 22 8.64 2.23 13.55
C LEU A 22 9.28 2.23 12.16
N PRO A 23 8.81 1.44 11.18
CA PRO A 23 9.30 1.54 9.80
C PRO A 23 9.09 2.92 9.18
N TRP A 24 7.98 3.60 9.47
CA TRP A 24 7.76 4.98 9.07
C TRP A 24 8.76 5.91 9.73
N ALA A 25 8.92 5.83 11.05
CA ALA A 25 9.83 6.70 11.80
C ALA A 25 11.29 6.53 11.36
N LEU A 26 11.74 5.30 11.11
CA LEU A 26 13.06 5.03 10.54
C LEU A 26 13.22 5.66 9.17
N SER A 27 12.23 5.50 8.27
CA SER A 27 12.31 6.13 6.96
C SER A 27 12.30 7.65 7.01
N MET A 28 11.65 8.27 8.00
CA MET A 28 11.71 9.72 8.17
C MET A 28 13.14 10.18 8.48
N LEU A 29 13.85 9.48 9.37
CA LEU A 29 15.27 9.76 9.65
C LEU A 29 16.17 9.54 8.43
N GLU A 30 15.92 8.49 7.64
CA GLU A 30 16.65 8.22 6.40
C GLU A 30 16.50 9.34 5.35
N HIS A 31 15.38 10.08 5.40
CA HIS A 31 15.11 11.23 4.53
C HIS A 31 15.49 12.58 5.19
N GLU A 32 16.46 12.55 6.10
CA GLU A 32 17.03 13.73 6.78
C GLU A 32 16.00 14.57 7.55
N GLN A 33 14.86 13.98 7.92
CA GLN A 33 13.93 14.60 8.85
C GLN A 33 14.38 14.33 10.28
N ASP A 34 14.40 15.36 11.13
CA ASP A 34 14.77 15.20 12.53
C ASP A 34 13.88 16.03 13.44
N SER A 35 13.49 15.42 14.55
CA SER A 35 12.69 16.01 15.60
C SER A 35 12.92 15.25 16.90
N LEU A 36 12.73 15.91 18.04
CA LEU A 36 12.89 15.26 19.34
C LEU A 36 11.94 14.08 19.48
N SER A 37 10.66 14.27 19.12
CA SER A 37 9.66 13.22 19.20
C SER A 37 9.94 12.06 18.23
N LEU A 38 10.49 12.35 17.05
CA LEU A 38 10.89 11.31 16.07
C LEU A 38 12.04 10.45 16.61
N SER A 39 13.06 11.10 17.16
CA SER A 39 14.20 10.41 17.79
C SER A 39 13.74 9.51 18.94
N ILE A 40 12.79 9.97 19.76
CA ILE A 40 12.22 9.15 20.83
C ILE A 40 11.44 7.96 20.25
N LEU A 41 10.57 8.20 19.26
CA LEU A 41 9.75 7.16 18.63
C LEU A 41 10.60 6.00 18.08
N VAL A 42 11.70 6.30 17.37
CA VAL A 42 12.62 5.29 16.84
C VAL A 42 13.38 4.53 17.94
N SER A 43 13.59 5.17 19.11
CA SER A 43 14.31 4.56 20.23
C SER A 43 13.48 3.60 21.07
N LEU A 44 12.15 3.60 20.91
CA LEU A 44 11.24 2.75 21.69
C LEU A 44 11.57 1.27 21.50
N ARG A 45 11.45 0.50 22.59
CA ARG A 45 11.74 -0.94 22.63
C ARG A 45 10.49 -1.73 23.05
N PRO A 46 10.37 -3.00 22.64
CA PRO A 46 9.29 -3.85 23.11
C PRO A 46 9.32 -4.04 24.64
N PRO A 47 8.17 -4.26 25.29
CA PRO A 47 6.83 -4.27 24.71
C PRO A 47 6.34 -2.86 24.35
N TYR A 48 5.73 -2.73 23.18
CA TYR A 48 5.28 -1.44 22.68
C TYR A 48 3.95 -1.02 23.31
N ASN A 49 3.89 0.20 23.81
CA ASN A 49 2.64 0.86 24.21
C ASN A 49 2.12 1.71 23.05
N LEU A 50 0.99 1.31 22.45
CA LEU A 50 0.44 2.00 21.28
C LEU A 50 0.04 3.44 21.59
N PHE A 51 -0.45 3.74 22.80
CA PHE A 51 -0.82 5.11 23.20
C PHE A 51 0.41 6.04 23.25
N GLU A 52 1.54 5.52 23.73
CA GLU A 52 2.80 6.28 23.78
C GLU A 52 3.34 6.52 22.36
N ILE A 53 3.28 5.50 21.52
CA ILE A 53 3.67 5.59 20.10
C ILE A 53 2.83 6.63 19.37
N GLU A 54 1.51 6.61 19.55
CA GLU A 54 0.60 7.57 18.94
C GLU A 54 0.83 8.99 19.46
N ASP A 55 1.13 9.19 20.75
CA ASP A 55 1.50 10.51 21.29
C ASP A 55 2.76 11.05 20.61
N TYR A 56 3.83 10.26 20.56
CA TYR A 56 5.07 10.68 19.90
C TYR A 56 4.90 10.89 18.41
N PHE A 57 4.15 10.03 17.72
CA PHE A 57 3.78 10.21 16.32
C PHE A 57 3.10 11.56 16.08
N GLN A 58 2.06 11.89 16.85
CA GLN A 58 1.34 13.16 16.72
C GLN A 58 2.21 14.38 17.02
N ARG A 59 3.15 14.26 17.96
CA ARG A 59 4.12 15.33 18.25
C ARG A 59 5.12 15.48 17.13
N THR A 60 5.62 14.39 16.55
CA THR A 60 6.48 14.41 15.37
C THR A 60 5.80 15.11 14.20
N LEU A 61 4.53 14.81 13.90
CA LEU A 61 3.80 15.50 12.84
C LEU A 61 3.78 17.02 13.04
N LYS A 62 3.52 17.46 14.28
CA LYS A 62 3.50 18.90 14.63
C LYS A 62 4.89 19.53 14.53
N GLU A 63 5.91 18.88 15.08
CA GLU A 63 7.29 19.37 15.08
C GLU A 63 7.85 19.51 13.65
N LEU A 64 7.53 18.56 12.78
CA LEU A 64 7.94 18.56 11.37
C LEU A 64 6.98 19.32 10.45
N SER A 65 5.90 19.91 10.98
CA SER A 65 4.85 20.60 10.21
C SER A 65 4.26 19.74 9.07
N LEU A 66 4.11 18.43 9.32
CA LEU A 66 3.52 17.49 8.39
C LEU A 66 1.99 17.58 8.45
N SER A 67 1.37 17.71 7.29
CA SER A 67 -0.08 17.64 7.16
C SER A 67 -0.56 16.18 7.15
N GLU A 68 -1.70 15.94 7.79
CA GLU A 68 -2.44 14.69 7.64
C GLU A 68 -3.03 14.61 6.23
N PRO A 69 -2.65 13.60 5.42
CA PRO A 69 -3.25 13.33 4.12
C PRO A 69 -4.66 12.76 4.29
N SER A 70 -5.56 13.04 3.35
CA SER A 70 -6.90 12.44 3.35
C SER A 70 -6.87 10.93 3.08
N GLU A 71 -7.91 10.23 3.52
CA GLU A 71 -8.07 8.79 3.28
C GLU A 71 -8.03 8.44 1.78
N GLN A 72 -8.63 9.28 0.92
CA GLN A 72 -8.59 9.07 -0.53
C GLN A 72 -7.18 9.23 -1.10
N GLU A 73 -6.42 10.24 -0.65
CA GLU A 73 -5.03 10.43 -1.09
C GLU A 73 -4.15 9.25 -0.68
N CYS A 74 -4.37 8.71 0.52
CA CYS A 74 -3.66 7.53 1.02
C CYS A 74 -3.99 6.29 0.18
N THR A 75 -5.27 6.08 -0.12
CA THR A 75 -5.75 4.96 -0.94
C THR A 75 -5.22 5.05 -2.37
N ASP A 76 -5.34 6.21 -3.02
CA ASP A 76 -4.84 6.44 -4.37
C ASP A 76 -3.32 6.24 -4.44
N TYR A 77 -2.57 6.69 -3.42
CA TYR A 77 -1.13 6.48 -3.31
C TYR A 77 -0.77 5.00 -3.18
N LEU A 78 -1.46 4.25 -2.32
CA LEU A 78 -1.16 2.85 -2.12
C LEU A 78 -1.42 2.05 -3.41
N ILE A 79 -2.56 2.25 -4.06
CA ILE A 79 -2.86 1.64 -5.37
C ILE A 79 -1.75 1.96 -6.38
N TYR A 80 -1.36 3.23 -6.49
CA TYR A 80 -0.27 3.64 -7.38
C TYR A 80 1.04 2.91 -7.11
N THR A 81 1.48 2.82 -5.85
CA THR A 81 2.75 2.14 -5.51
C THR A 81 2.71 0.65 -5.86
N ARG A 82 1.56 -0.02 -5.67
CA ARG A 82 1.36 -1.42 -6.06
C ARG A 82 1.43 -1.60 -7.57
N LEU A 83 0.70 -0.77 -8.32
CA LEU A 83 0.74 -0.75 -9.80
C LEU A 83 2.16 -0.49 -10.31
N GLN A 84 2.87 0.48 -9.71
CA GLN A 84 4.25 0.79 -10.05
C GLN A 84 5.18 -0.40 -9.78
N THR A 85 5.00 -1.09 -8.66
CA THR A 85 5.75 -2.30 -8.30
C THR A 85 5.53 -3.40 -9.34
N ILE A 86 4.28 -3.66 -9.75
CA ILE A 86 3.98 -4.64 -10.81
C ILE A 86 4.78 -4.30 -12.08
N VAL A 87 4.70 -3.05 -12.54
CA VAL A 87 5.32 -2.64 -13.81
C VAL A 87 6.86 -2.68 -13.76
N GLN A 88 7.46 -2.45 -12.60
CA GLN A 88 8.92 -2.39 -12.42
C GLN A 88 9.53 -3.75 -12.04
N HIS A 89 8.76 -4.60 -11.37
CA HIS A 89 9.18 -5.85 -10.76
C HIS A 89 8.20 -6.96 -11.13
N GLU A 90 8.39 -7.55 -12.32
CA GLU A 90 7.50 -8.58 -12.86
C GLU A 90 7.38 -9.79 -11.92
N GLU A 91 8.45 -10.13 -11.18
CA GLU A 91 8.45 -11.20 -10.19
C GLU A 91 7.50 -10.95 -9.01
N ARG A 92 7.09 -9.69 -8.79
CA ARG A 92 6.12 -9.29 -7.77
C ARG A 92 4.69 -9.24 -8.29
N ALA A 93 4.47 -9.43 -9.59
CA ALA A 93 3.18 -9.19 -10.26
C ALA A 93 2.00 -9.91 -9.59
N LEU A 94 2.15 -11.21 -9.30
CA LEU A 94 1.11 -12.01 -8.64
C LEU A 94 0.82 -11.52 -7.22
N THR A 95 1.87 -11.27 -6.43
CA THR A 95 1.73 -10.80 -5.04
C THR A 95 1.03 -9.45 -4.98
N GLU A 96 1.39 -8.51 -5.84
CA GLU A 96 0.76 -7.19 -5.83
C GLU A 96 -0.65 -7.21 -6.46
N ALA A 97 -0.93 -8.13 -7.39
CA ALA A 97 -2.30 -8.35 -7.90
C ALA A 97 -3.24 -8.85 -6.78
N ASP A 98 -2.77 -9.79 -5.95
CA ASP A 98 -3.50 -10.26 -4.77
C ASP A 98 -3.76 -9.12 -3.75
N HIS A 99 -2.76 -8.27 -3.52
CA HIS A 99 -2.97 -7.07 -2.69
C HIS A 99 -4.01 -6.12 -3.28
N LEU A 100 -4.01 -5.89 -4.59
CA LEU A 100 -5.00 -5.02 -5.25
C LEU A 100 -6.41 -5.61 -5.22
N TYR A 101 -6.54 -6.94 -5.33
CA TYR A 101 -7.81 -7.63 -5.09
C TYR A 101 -8.27 -7.53 -3.64
N THR A 102 -7.36 -7.70 -2.67
CA THR A 102 -7.68 -7.52 -1.24
C THR A 102 -8.18 -6.11 -0.98
N MET A 103 -7.51 -5.09 -1.52
CA MET A 103 -7.95 -3.69 -1.43
C MET A 103 -9.32 -3.47 -2.09
N PHE A 104 -9.63 -4.15 -3.20
CA PHE A 104 -10.95 -4.09 -3.82
C PHE A 104 -12.05 -4.53 -2.83
N ILE A 105 -11.81 -5.59 -2.06
CA ILE A 105 -12.77 -6.06 -1.05
C ILE A 105 -12.84 -5.10 0.15
N GLU A 106 -11.68 -4.67 0.68
CA GLU A 106 -11.61 -3.79 1.86
C GLU A 106 -12.24 -2.41 1.63
N LEU A 107 -12.18 -1.91 0.39
CA LEU A 107 -12.72 -0.60 -0.01
C LEU A 107 -14.16 -0.65 -0.51
N ASP A 108 -14.91 -1.71 -0.19
CA ASP A 108 -16.31 -1.92 -0.60
C ASP A 108 -16.51 -1.95 -2.13
N CYS A 109 -15.70 -2.75 -2.82
CA CYS A 109 -15.80 -3.07 -4.24
C CYS A 109 -15.75 -1.85 -5.20
N PRO A 110 -14.71 -1.00 -5.14
CA PRO A 110 -14.61 0.17 -6.00
C PRO A 110 -14.49 -0.25 -7.47
N ARG A 111 -15.22 0.47 -8.34
CA ARG A 111 -15.28 0.17 -9.78
C ARG A 111 -13.90 0.24 -10.45
N GLU A 112 -13.04 1.12 -9.96
CA GLU A 112 -11.68 1.33 -10.45
C GLU A 112 -10.80 0.08 -10.30
N LEU A 113 -11.09 -0.79 -9.33
CA LEU A 113 -10.31 -2.00 -9.07
C LEU A 113 -10.99 -3.28 -9.57
N VAL A 114 -12.11 -3.20 -10.30
CA VAL A 114 -12.85 -4.39 -10.75
C VAL A 114 -12.02 -5.32 -11.63
N GLY A 115 -11.05 -4.79 -12.39
CA GLY A 115 -10.14 -5.60 -13.20
C GLY A 115 -9.29 -6.56 -12.34
N TRP A 116 -9.03 -6.22 -11.08
CA TRP A 116 -8.28 -7.08 -10.15
C TRP A 116 -9.11 -8.25 -9.62
N LEU A 117 -10.45 -8.11 -9.54
CA LEU A 117 -11.35 -9.24 -9.31
C LEU A 117 -11.29 -10.23 -10.47
N GLU A 118 -11.40 -9.75 -11.71
CA GLU A 118 -11.34 -10.60 -12.91
C GLU A 118 -9.99 -11.35 -13.01
N ILE A 119 -8.90 -10.66 -12.64
CA ILE A 119 -7.57 -11.27 -12.58
C ILE A 119 -7.51 -12.33 -11.48
N SER A 120 -8.08 -12.07 -10.29
CA SER A 120 -8.14 -13.05 -9.21
C SER A 120 -8.89 -14.31 -9.63
N ASP A 121 -10.07 -14.16 -10.24
CA ASP A 121 -10.88 -15.28 -10.73
C ASP A 121 -10.11 -16.10 -11.78
N MET A 122 -9.36 -15.44 -12.66
CA MET A 122 -8.51 -16.10 -13.66
C MET A 122 -7.36 -16.90 -13.01
N ILE A 123 -6.75 -16.37 -11.95
CA ILE A 123 -5.71 -17.07 -11.19
C ILE A 123 -6.31 -18.29 -10.48
N ASP A 124 -7.49 -18.14 -9.88
CA ASP A 124 -8.18 -19.23 -9.19
C ASP A 124 -8.60 -20.34 -10.15
N ASP A 125 -9.13 -20.02 -11.33
CA ASP A 125 -9.49 -21.00 -12.35
C ASP A 125 -8.25 -21.77 -12.85
N TYR A 126 -7.13 -21.08 -13.02
CA TYR A 126 -5.86 -21.72 -13.40
C TYR A 126 -5.30 -22.65 -12.33
N GLN A 127 -5.35 -22.25 -11.05
CA GLN A 127 -4.73 -22.99 -9.95
C GLN A 127 -5.62 -24.12 -9.41
N TYR A 128 -6.93 -23.90 -9.36
CA TYR A 128 -7.87 -24.75 -8.64
C TYR A 128 -9.09 -25.16 -9.48
N GLY A 129 -9.33 -24.48 -10.61
CA GLY A 129 -10.45 -24.74 -11.50
C GLY A 129 -10.25 -25.91 -12.45
N ASP A 130 -11.18 -26.06 -13.38
CA ASP A 130 -11.05 -27.01 -14.49
C ASP A 130 -10.16 -26.45 -15.61
N ASN A 131 -9.78 -25.16 -15.51
CA ASN A 131 -9.01 -24.43 -16.48
C ASN A 131 -9.55 -24.62 -17.90
N TYR A 132 -10.89 -24.59 -18.05
CA TYR A 132 -11.57 -24.82 -19.32
C TYR A 132 -11.06 -23.89 -20.44
N SER A 133 -10.67 -22.66 -20.07
CA SER A 133 -10.17 -21.65 -20.99
C SER A 133 -8.71 -21.84 -21.40
N ASN A 134 -8.01 -22.88 -20.93
CA ASN A 134 -6.58 -23.12 -21.16
C ASN A 134 -5.71 -21.92 -20.80
N ILE A 135 -5.99 -21.32 -19.64
CA ILE A 135 -5.19 -20.26 -19.02
C ILE A 135 -3.79 -20.82 -18.77
N THR A 136 -2.78 -19.98 -19.03
CA THR A 136 -1.37 -20.28 -18.80
C THR A 136 -0.75 -19.17 -17.95
N ASP A 137 0.39 -19.45 -17.33
CA ASP A 137 1.17 -18.43 -16.60
C ASP A 137 1.44 -17.19 -17.46
N GLU A 138 1.78 -17.37 -18.74
CA GLU A 138 2.04 -16.27 -19.67
C GLU A 138 0.81 -15.38 -19.89
N ILE A 139 -0.38 -15.99 -19.98
CA ILE A 139 -1.65 -15.25 -20.11
C ILE A 139 -1.93 -14.45 -18.83
N ILE A 140 -1.72 -15.06 -17.66
CA ILE A 140 -1.93 -14.39 -16.36
C ILE A 140 -1.00 -13.18 -16.23
N HIS A 141 0.31 -13.41 -16.41
CA HIS A 141 1.32 -12.35 -16.34
C HIS A 141 1.04 -11.21 -17.32
N THR A 142 0.71 -11.54 -18.58
CA THR A 142 0.38 -10.54 -19.60
C THR A 142 -0.85 -9.71 -19.21
N THR A 143 -1.86 -10.34 -18.64
CA THR A 143 -3.10 -9.68 -18.23
C THR A 143 -2.87 -8.74 -17.05
N ILE A 144 -2.17 -9.20 -16.00
CA ILE A 144 -1.76 -8.37 -14.86
C ILE A 144 -0.96 -7.16 -15.35
N MET A 145 0.01 -7.39 -16.23
CA MET A 145 0.87 -6.32 -16.73
C MET A 145 0.10 -5.28 -17.56
N LYS A 146 -0.84 -5.74 -18.38
CA LYS A 146 -1.68 -4.86 -19.20
C LYS A 146 -2.59 -4.01 -18.32
N GLU A 147 -3.25 -4.61 -17.34
CA GLU A 147 -4.13 -3.90 -16.41
C GLU A 147 -3.34 -2.90 -15.57
N ALA A 148 -2.20 -3.31 -15.03
CA ALA A 148 -1.33 -2.45 -14.24
C ALA A 148 -0.89 -1.21 -15.01
N LYS A 149 -0.40 -1.38 -16.25
CA LYS A 149 0.02 -0.26 -17.11
C LYS A 149 -1.13 0.67 -17.46
N SER A 150 -2.32 0.12 -17.69
CA SER A 150 -3.52 0.91 -17.99
C SER A 150 -3.91 1.81 -16.82
N GLN A 151 -3.97 1.25 -15.60
CA GLN A 151 -4.35 2.00 -14.40
C GLN A 151 -3.25 2.94 -13.90
N LEU A 152 -1.96 2.57 -14.05
CA LEU A 152 -0.84 3.35 -13.52
C LEU A 152 -0.83 4.79 -14.04
N GLU A 153 -1.13 5.01 -15.32
CA GLU A 153 -1.17 6.35 -15.91
C GLU A 153 -2.31 7.21 -15.36
N HIS A 154 -3.43 6.60 -14.95
CA HIS A 154 -4.54 7.30 -14.29
C HIS A 154 -4.14 7.75 -12.89
N TYR A 155 -3.62 6.84 -12.06
CA TYR A 155 -3.23 7.14 -10.69
C TYR A 155 -2.01 8.07 -10.60
N ARG A 156 -1.05 7.96 -11.53
CA ARG A 156 0.08 8.90 -11.63
C ARG A 156 -0.39 10.33 -11.79
N LYS A 157 -1.41 10.56 -12.63
CA LYS A 157 -2.00 11.89 -12.83
C LYS A 157 -2.80 12.38 -11.62
N LYS A 158 -3.29 11.50 -10.76
CA LYS A 158 -3.96 11.92 -9.53
C LYS A 158 -2.95 12.37 -8.46
N ILE A 159 -1.81 11.69 -8.35
CA ILE A 159 -0.83 11.91 -7.29
C ILE A 159 0.08 13.12 -7.54
N PHE A 160 0.44 13.38 -8.81
CA PHE A 160 1.42 14.41 -9.17
C PHE A 160 0.81 15.63 -9.88
N LYS A 161 -0.50 15.86 -9.71
CA LYS A 161 -1.17 17.09 -10.13
C LYS A 161 -1.06 18.15 -9.05
#